data_AF-A0A1N7MBX7-F1
#
_entry.id   AF-A0A1N7MBX7-F1
#
_cell.length_a   1.000
_cell.length_b   1.000
_cell.length_c   1.000
_cell.angle_alpha   90.00
_cell.angle_beta   90.00
_cell.angle_gamma   90.00
#
_symmetry.space_group_name_H-M   'P 1'
#
loop_
_entity.id
_entity.type
_entity.pdbx_description
1 polymer ?
#
loop_
_entity_poly.entity_id
_entity_poly.type
_entity_poly.pdbx_seq_one_letter_code
_entity_poly.pdbx_strand_id
1 'polypeptide(L)' 'MNAIRQIVEVKNHKLDIQLPENFDAEYAEVIIFPKVENIDFEISEEEKDLMRERVKNSKPENFQSWREIREKYL' A
#
# COMPACT_ATOMS: atom_id res chain seq x y z
N MET A 1 -18.80 -6.23 -3.39
CA MET A 1 -18.73 -4.75 -3.38
C MET A 1 -17.37 -4.39 -3.97
N ASN A 2 -17.34 -3.75 -5.14
CA ASN A 2 -16.09 -3.36 -5.79
C ASN A 2 -15.84 -1.89 -5.45
N ALA A 3 -14.83 -1.61 -4.62
CA ALA A 3 -14.45 -0.25 -4.29
C ALA A 3 -13.47 0.28 -5.34
N ILE A 4 -13.73 1.48 -5.86
CA ILE A 4 -12.80 2.18 -6.76
C ILE A 4 -11.88 3.04 -5.89
N ARG A 5 -10.58 2.75 -5.91
CA ARG A 5 -9.56 3.59 -5.27
C ARG A 5 -8.82 4.40 -6.33
N GLN A 6 -8.98 5.72 -6.30
CA GLN A 6 -8.27 6.65 -7.17
C GLN A 6 -7.43 7.61 -6.34
N ILE A 7 -6.20 7.89 -6.78
CA ILE A 7 -5.35 8.94 -6.22
C ILE A 7 -5.48 10.14 -7.15
N VAL A 8 -6.06 11.22 -6.65
CA VAL A 8 -6.35 12.43 -7.43
C VAL A 8 -5.53 13.59 -6.87
N GLU A 9 -4.92 14.38 -7.74
CA GLU A 9 -4.19 15.59 -7.37
C GLU A 9 -5.18 16.68 -6.90
N VAL A 10 -4.88 17.33 -5.76
CA VAL A 10 -5.69 18.44 -5.25
C VAL A 10 -5.18 19.75 -5.86
N LYS A 11 -6.01 20.47 -6.62
CA LYS A 11 -5.66 21.78 -7.20
C LYS A 11 -6.53 22.88 -6.62
N ASN A 12 -5.93 23.89 -6.00
CA ASN A 12 -6.65 25.02 -5.39
C ASN A 12 -7.78 24.57 -4.42
N HIS A 13 -7.52 23.54 -3.61
CA HIS A 13 -8.50 22.93 -2.70
C HIS A 13 -9.73 22.31 -3.40
N LYS A 14 -9.60 21.94 -4.68
CA LYS A 14 -10.62 21.26 -5.46
C LYS A 14 -10.15 19.88 -5.89
N LEU A 15 -11.08 18.93 -5.89
CA LEU A 15 -10.94 17.58 -6.41
C LEU A 15 -11.94 17.41 -7.56
N ASP A 16 -11.48 16.86 -8.67
CA ASP A 16 -12.34 16.49 -9.80
C ASP A 16 -12.38 14.95 -9.88
N ILE A 17 -13.56 14.37 -9.72
CA ILE A 17 -13.77 12.92 -9.69
C ILE A 17 -14.71 12.56 -10.83
N GLN A 18 -14.18 11.87 -11.84
CA GLN A 18 -14.96 11.35 -12.95
C GLN A 18 -15.24 9.86 -12.73
N LEU A 19 -16.52 9.49 -12.63
CA LEU A 19 -16.93 8.10 -12.52
C LEU A 19 -16.76 7.38 -13.87
N PRO A 20 -16.45 6.07 -13.87
CA PRO A 20 -16.40 5.27 -15.09
C PRO A 20 -17.75 5.26 -15.82
N GLU A 21 -17.73 5.15 -17.16
CA GLU A 21 -18.96 5.10 -17.99
C GLU A 21 -19.92 3.95 -17.60
N ASN A 22 -19.38 2.87 -17.02
CA ASN A 22 -20.15 1.70 -16.60
C ASN A 22 -20.51 1.70 -15.11
N PHE A 23 -20.39 2.83 -14.41
CA PHE A 23 -20.86 2.97 -13.03
C PHE A 23 -22.37 3.17 -13.00
N ASP A 24 -23.11 2.16 -12.54
CA ASP A 24 -24.58 2.07 -12.60
C ASP A 24 -25.27 2.17 -11.22
N ALA A 25 -24.52 2.44 -10.15
CA ALA A 25 -25.07 2.57 -8.81
C ALA A 25 -25.75 3.94 -8.58
N GLU A 26 -26.84 3.93 -7.81
CA GLU A 26 -27.61 5.13 -7.46
C GLU A 26 -26.83 6.11 -6.55
N TYR A 27 -25.95 5.59 -5.70
CA TYR A 27 -25.17 6.36 -4.73
C TYR A 27 -23.69 5.97 -4.72
N ALA A 28 -22.83 6.97 -4.51
CA ALA A 28 -21.41 6.79 -4.29
C ALA A 28 -21.01 7.47 -2.96
N GLU A 29 -20.32 6.72 -2.09
CA GLU A 29 -19.73 7.25 -0.87
C GLU A 29 -18.27 7.64 -1.14
N VAL A 30 -17.87 8.84 -0.73
CA VAL A 30 -16.51 9.37 -0.95
C VAL A 30 -15.84 9.64 0.40
N ILE A 31 -14.69 9.02 0.63
CA ILE A 31 -13.85 9.24 1.82
C ILE A 31 -12.55 9.90 1.37
N ILE A 32 -12.24 11.07 1.93
CA ILE A 32 -11.05 11.86 1.57
C ILE A 32 -10.02 11.74 2.68
N PHE A 33 -8.84 11.24 2.34
CA PHE A 33 -7.66 11.27 3.20
C PHE A 33 -6.62 12.22 2.57
N PRO A 34 -6.04 13.15 3.34
CA PRO A 34 -4.88 13.89 2.86
C PRO A 34 -3.76 12.89 2.59
N LYS A 35 -3.33 12.81 1.33
CA LYS A 35 -2.16 12.00 0.99
C LYS A 35 -0.93 12.78 1.41
N VAL A 36 -0.30 12.34 2.49
CA VAL A 36 1.04 12.79 2.85
C VAL A 36 1.99 12.03 1.91
N GLU A 37 2.51 12.70 0.88
CA GLU A 37 3.42 12.06 -0.10
C GLU A 37 4.71 11.55 0.54
N ASN A 38 5.08 12.15 1.67
CA ASN A 38 6.17 11.72 2.53
C ASN A 38 5.61 11.34 3.90
N ILE A 39 4.87 10.23 3.97
CA ILE A 39 5.06 9.43 5.17
C ILE A 39 6.41 8.77 4.92
N ASP A 40 7.47 9.47 5.31
CA ASP A 40 8.72 8.81 5.64
C ASP A 40 8.36 7.86 6.79
N PHE A 41 7.80 6.70 6.45
CA PHE A 41 7.66 5.57 7.36
C PHE A 41 9.08 5.05 7.55
N GLU A 42 9.87 5.87 8.23
CA GLU A 42 11.19 5.52 8.64
C GLU A 42 10.98 4.57 9.80
N ILE A 43 11.19 3.30 9.52
CA ILE A 43 11.23 2.25 10.52
C ILE A 43 12.18 2.76 11.61
N SER A 44 11.73 2.77 12.86
CA SER A 44 12.56 3.20 13.98
C SER A 44 13.82 2.32 14.08
N GLU A 45 14.89 2.84 14.69
CA GLU A 45 16.09 2.01 14.90
C GLU A 45 15.80 0.77 15.76
N GLU A 46 14.85 0.86 16.71
CA GLU A 46 14.41 -0.27 17.54
C GLU A 46 13.77 -1.38 16.69
N GLU A 47 12.90 -1.02 15.75
CA GLU A 47 12.28 -1.96 14.82
C GLU A 47 13.31 -2.57 13.86
N LYS A 48 14.27 -1.76 13.38
CA LYS A 48 15.39 -2.26 12.55
C LYS A 48 16.25 -3.26 13.32
N ASP A 49 16.55 -2.99 14.59
CA ASP A 49 17.35 -3.87 15.44
C ASP A 49 16.62 -5.18 15.73
N LEU A 50 15.32 -5.12 16.01
CA LEU A 50 14.48 -6.30 16.15
C LEU A 50 14.51 -7.19 14.88
N MET A 51 14.44 -6.58 13.69
CA MET A 51 14.56 -7.31 12.43
C MET A 51 15.93 -7.96 12.27
N ARG A 52 17.02 -7.24 12.58
CA ARG A 52 18.39 -7.78 12.52
C ARG A 52 18.57 -8.95 13.49
N GLU A 53 18.04 -8.86 14.69
CA GLU A 53 18.09 -9.94 15.68
C GLU A 53 17.35 -11.19 15.19
N ARG A 54 16.14 -11.02 14.64
CA ARG A 54 15.36 -12.12 14.07
C ARG A 54 16.11 -12.83 12.94
N VAL A 55 16.76 -12.07 12.05
CA VAL A 55 17.56 -12.63 10.96
C VAL A 55 18.76 -13.41 11.50
N LYS A 56 19.49 -12.86 12.48
CA LYS A 56 20.63 -13.54 13.13
C LYS A 56 20.22 -14.87 13.79
N ASN A 57 19.05 -14.92 14.40
CA ASN A 57 18.54 -16.09 15.10
C ASN A 57 17.77 -17.06 14.20
N SER A 58 17.62 -16.76 12.91
CA SER A 58 16.91 -17.61 11.95
C SER A 58 17.79 -18.73 11.42
N LYS A 59 17.22 -19.93 11.27
CA LYS A 59 17.89 -21.04 10.61
C LYS A 59 17.88 -20.86 9.09
N PRO A 60 18.91 -21.32 8.36
CA PRO A 60 18.95 -21.27 6.90
C PRO A 60 17.70 -21.86 6.23
N GLU A 61 17.14 -22.92 6.80
CA GLU A 61 15.93 -23.61 6.36
C GLU A 61 14.66 -22.73 6.35
N ASN A 62 14.66 -21.65 7.13
CA ASN A 62 13.53 -20.72 7.22
C ASN A 62 13.53 -19.67 6.09
N PHE A 63 14.63 -19.56 5.33
CA PHE A 63 14.73 -18.60 4.24
C PHE A 63 14.25 -19.23 2.94
N GLN A 64 13.32 -18.55 2.27
CA GLN A 64 12.85 -18.92 0.94
C GLN A 64 13.46 -17.99 -0.10
N SER A 65 13.82 -18.54 -1.25
CA SER A 65 14.33 -17.75 -2.36
C SER A 65 13.24 -16.85 -2.92
N TRP A 66 13.53 -15.55 -3.00
CA TRP A 66 12.63 -14.58 -3.63
C TRP A 66 12.30 -14.96 -5.08
N ARG A 67 13.27 -15.52 -5.82
CA ARG A 67 13.06 -15.95 -7.21
C ARG A 67 12.02 -17.07 -7.30
N GLU A 68 12.10 -18.04 -6.40
CA GLU A 68 11.16 -19.18 -6.36
C GLU A 68 9.75 -18.74 -5.96
N ILE A 69 9.63 -17.82 -5.00
CA ILE A 69 8.34 -17.24 -4.61
C ILE A 69 7.71 -16.50 -5.80
N ARG A 70 8.50 -15.66 -6.48
CA ARG A 70 8.03 -14.89 -7.63
C ARG A 70 7.49 -15.82 -8.72
N GLU A 71 8.28 -16.79 -9.17
CA GLU A 71 7.87 -17.71 -10.24
C GLU A 71 6.61 -18.53 -9.90
N LYS A 72 6.36 -18.78 -8.61
CA LYS A 72 5.21 -19.59 -8.17
C LYS A 72 3.90 -18.79 -8.06
N TYR A 73 3.96 -17.51 -7.73
CA TYR A 73 2.78 -16.73 -7.33
C TYR A 73 2.55 -15.43 -8.10
N LEU A 74 3.55 -14.91 -8.82
CA LEU A 74 3.53 -13.64 -9.54
C LEU A 74 3.82 -13.84 -11.03
#